data_AF-A0A382GZK3-F1
#
_entry.id   AF-A0A382GZK3-F1
#
_cell.length_a   1.000
_cell.length_b   1.000
_cell.length_c   1.000
_cell.angle_alpha   90.00
_cell.angle_beta   90.00
_cell.angle_gamma   90.00
#
_symmetry.space_group_name_H-M   'P 1'
#
loop_
_entity.id
_entity.type
_entity.pdbx_description
1 polymer ?
#
loop_
_entity_poly.entity_id
_entity_poly.type
_entity_poly.pdbx_seq_one_letter_code
_entity_poly.pdbx_strand_id
1 'polypeptide(L)'
;VNKYSHIPIGIVSCHGDLARWGKWPKPLVGIQCVDTIAVATTGRRVDEDTIPMSEPERHSTPMLDELENGPWPSFVSGIKRLRDEHSQERVNGVANDLLGQLEHSYETRKGYWKGGTVSVYGYGGGIIPRFSEVGQQFPDSKEFHTLRVQPPAGNHYTTDILRQLADSWEKWGSGLVTFHGQTGNIMFIGSTTENTQNFFDEINDYGFDLGGAGPCVRTAQSCVGASRCEQSCTNEHRIHRQLVNNFTDDVHRPALPYKFKFKVSGCPNDCMNSIERADMA
;
A
#
# COMPACT_ATOMS: atom_id res chain seq x y z
N VAL A 1 -5.44 -22.48 29.97
CA VAL A 1 -4.05 -22.34 29.50
C VAL A 1 -4.10 -22.02 28.01
N ASN A 2 -3.84 -20.74 27.70
CA ASN A 2 -3.69 -20.04 26.41
C ASN A 2 -4.57 -20.45 25.21
N LYS A 3 -5.65 -19.69 25.00
CA LYS A 3 -6.30 -19.52 23.70
C LYS A 3 -5.50 -18.46 22.91
N TYR A 4 -4.80 -18.87 21.87
CA TYR A 4 -4.19 -17.94 20.91
C TYR A 4 -5.24 -17.56 19.87
N SER A 5 -5.56 -16.27 19.78
CA SER A 5 -6.35 -15.69 18.71
C SER A 5 -5.52 -15.67 17.43
N HIS A 6 -5.96 -16.40 16.40
CA HIS A 6 -5.39 -16.32 15.07
C HIS A 6 -5.72 -14.95 14.47
N ILE A 7 -4.69 -14.13 14.17
CA ILE A 7 -4.82 -12.91 13.36
C ILE A 7 -4.64 -13.33 11.90
N PRO A 8 -5.68 -13.31 11.05
CA PRO A 8 -5.51 -13.57 9.62
C PRO A 8 -4.97 -12.31 8.96
N ILE A 9 -3.69 -12.33 8.60
CA ILE A 9 -3.07 -11.32 7.73
C ILE A 9 -3.71 -11.48 6.34
N GLY A 10 -4.61 -10.57 5.98
CA GLY A 10 -5.26 -10.53 4.67
C GLY A 10 -4.27 -10.05 3.61
N ILE A 11 -3.78 -10.95 2.77
CA ILE A 11 -2.95 -10.63 1.61
C ILE A 11 -3.89 -10.27 0.45
N VAL A 12 -3.99 -8.97 0.13
CA VAL A 12 -4.67 -8.53 -1.11
C VAL A 12 -3.66 -8.54 -2.24
N SER A 13 -3.52 -9.69 -2.92
CA SER A 13 -2.88 -9.76 -4.23
C SER A 13 -3.94 -9.53 -5.30
N CYS A 14 -4.02 -8.32 -5.85
CA CYS A 14 -4.68 -8.14 -7.13
C CYS A 14 -3.76 -8.78 -8.19
N HIS A 15 -4.09 -10.01 -8.62
CA HIS A 15 -4.09 -10.52 -10.00
C HIS A 15 -4.14 -12.07 -9.94
N GLY A 16 -5.30 -12.62 -10.28
CA GLY A 16 -5.46 -13.98 -10.79
C GLY A 16 -5.98 -13.89 -12.23
N ASP A 17 -5.49 -14.79 -13.09
CA ASP A 17 -5.70 -14.86 -14.54
C ASP A 17 -7.11 -14.46 -15.04
N LEU A 18 -7.20 -13.28 -15.69
CA LEU A 18 -8.36 -12.87 -16.50
C LEU A 18 -8.48 -13.66 -17.83
N ALA A 19 -7.59 -14.63 -18.10
CA ALA A 19 -7.48 -15.29 -19.40
C ALA A 19 -8.09 -16.72 -19.47
N ARG A 20 -8.62 -17.28 -18.38
CA ARG A 20 -9.17 -18.66 -18.39
C ARG A 20 -10.62 -18.83 -17.92
N TRP A 21 -11.31 -17.75 -17.60
CA TRP A 21 -12.68 -17.82 -17.11
C TRP A 21 -13.63 -17.18 -18.12
N GLY A 22 -14.67 -17.92 -18.48
CA GLY A 22 -15.58 -17.63 -19.58
C GLY A 22 -16.14 -16.20 -19.61
N LYS A 23 -16.53 -15.78 -20.81
CA LYS A 23 -17.07 -14.47 -21.17
C LYS A 23 -18.00 -13.88 -20.10
N TRP A 24 -17.50 -12.91 -19.33
CA TRP A 24 -18.34 -12.00 -18.56
C TRP A 24 -18.84 -10.87 -19.46
N PRO A 25 -20.14 -10.52 -19.42
CA PRO A 25 -20.64 -9.36 -20.14
C PRO A 25 -20.31 -8.10 -19.33
N LYS A 26 -19.32 -7.33 -19.82
CA LYS A 26 -18.97 -5.93 -19.49
C LYS A 26 -17.74 -5.74 -18.58
N PRO A 27 -16.92 -4.69 -18.83
CA PRO A 27 -15.62 -4.52 -18.19
C PRO A 27 -15.76 -4.13 -16.71
N LEU A 28 -15.10 -4.89 -15.83
CA LEU A 28 -14.84 -4.52 -14.45
C LEU A 28 -13.94 -3.28 -14.42
N VAL A 29 -14.34 -2.26 -13.64
CA VAL A 29 -13.48 -1.11 -13.33
C VAL A 29 -12.40 -1.61 -12.38
N GLY A 30 -11.23 -1.93 -12.92
CA GLY A 30 -10.06 -2.31 -12.13
C GLY A 30 -9.54 -1.12 -11.33
N ILE A 31 -9.10 -1.39 -10.09
CA ILE A 31 -8.30 -0.46 -9.29
C ILE A 31 -7.03 -0.14 -10.11
N GLN A 32 -7.05 1.02 -10.74
CA GLN A 32 -5.94 1.46 -11.56
C GLN A 32 -4.84 1.97 -10.61
N CYS A 33 -3.81 1.13 -10.41
CA CYS A 33 -2.52 1.58 -9.89
C CYS A 33 -1.91 2.53 -10.93
N VAL A 34 -2.18 3.84 -10.85
CA VAL A 34 -1.61 4.81 -11.80
C VAL A 34 -0.66 5.75 -11.09
N ASP A 35 0.59 5.68 -11.59
CA ASP A 35 1.67 6.64 -11.42
C ASP A 35 1.24 8.00 -12.03
N THR A 36 1.25 9.06 -11.21
CA THR A 36 1.45 10.49 -11.55
C THR A 36 0.32 11.29 -12.25
N ILE A 37 0.00 12.49 -11.70
CA ILE A 37 -0.13 13.83 -12.35
C ILE A 37 -0.55 14.87 -11.28
N ALA A 38 0.04 16.08 -11.33
CA ALA A 38 -0.25 17.22 -10.46
C ALA A 38 -1.26 18.20 -11.11
N VAL A 39 -2.16 18.81 -10.32
CA VAL A 39 -2.98 19.96 -10.73
C VAL A 39 -3.22 20.90 -9.53
N ALA A 40 -2.99 22.20 -9.75
CA ALA A 40 -3.20 23.28 -8.79
C ALA A 40 -4.67 23.72 -8.70
N THR A 41 -5.14 24.12 -7.51
CA THR A 41 -6.42 24.84 -7.36
C THR A 41 -6.32 25.96 -6.32
N THR A 42 -6.99 27.08 -6.61
CA THR A 42 -7.16 28.28 -5.78
C THR A 42 -8.31 28.05 -4.77
N GLY A 43 -8.04 28.28 -3.48
CA GLY A 43 -9.01 28.04 -2.40
C GLY A 43 -9.66 29.32 -1.86
N ARG A 44 -10.96 29.27 -1.58
CA ARG A 44 -11.67 30.15 -0.62
C ARG A 44 -12.06 29.30 0.59
N ARG A 45 -11.76 29.78 1.80
CA ARG A 45 -12.14 29.19 3.09
C ARG A 45 -13.63 29.42 3.37
N VAL A 46 -14.26 28.45 4.01
CA VAL A 46 -15.49 28.63 4.79
C VAL A 46 -15.31 27.90 6.11
N ASP A 47 -15.74 28.56 7.19
CA ASP A 47 -15.41 28.29 8.59
C ASP A 47 -16.10 27.04 9.17
N GLU A 48 -15.42 26.46 10.17
CA GLU A 48 -15.77 25.24 10.91
C GLU A 48 -16.76 25.53 12.05
N ASP A 49 -17.89 24.83 12.08
CA ASP A 49 -18.73 24.69 13.26
C ASP A 49 -18.74 23.23 13.72
N THR A 50 -18.30 23.00 14.95
CA THR A 50 -18.22 21.71 15.64
C THR A 50 -19.60 21.13 15.97
N ILE A 51 -19.90 19.95 15.42
CA ILE A 51 -21.09 19.12 15.72
C ILE A 51 -20.71 18.03 16.75
N PRO A 52 -21.57 17.68 17.73
CA PRO A 52 -21.27 16.66 18.73
C PRO A 52 -21.17 15.27 18.08
N MET A 53 -20.12 14.51 18.40
CA MET A 53 -19.87 13.17 17.88
C MET A 53 -20.81 12.15 18.54
N SER A 54 -21.91 11.81 17.85
CA SER A 54 -22.57 10.51 18.01
C SER A 54 -21.64 9.40 17.50
N GLU A 55 -21.84 8.15 17.94
CA GLU A 55 -21.18 6.99 17.31
C GLU A 55 -21.27 7.15 15.78
N PRO A 56 -20.14 7.05 15.04
CA PRO A 56 -20.15 7.32 13.61
C PRO A 56 -21.12 6.35 12.94
N GLU A 57 -22.18 6.91 12.35
CA GLU A 57 -23.18 6.12 11.64
C GLU A 57 -22.47 5.32 10.54
N ARG A 58 -22.66 4.00 10.54
CA ARG A 58 -22.00 3.13 9.57
C ARG A 58 -22.50 3.45 8.17
N HIS A 59 -21.58 3.62 7.22
CA HIS A 59 -21.97 3.80 5.83
C HIS A 59 -22.61 2.52 5.29
N SER A 60 -23.72 2.66 4.58
CA SER A 60 -24.38 1.55 3.88
C SER A 60 -23.53 1.12 2.67
N THR A 61 -23.29 -0.18 2.50
CA THR A 61 -22.40 -0.71 1.45
C THR A 61 -22.99 -1.87 0.63
N PRO A 62 -24.22 -1.77 0.10
CA PRO A 62 -24.92 -2.91 -0.49
C PRO A 62 -24.18 -3.56 -1.68
N MET A 63 -23.46 -2.80 -2.51
CA MET A 63 -22.69 -3.38 -3.61
C MET A 63 -21.42 -4.08 -3.12
N LEU A 64 -20.75 -3.54 -2.10
CA LEU A 64 -19.58 -4.18 -1.51
C LEU A 64 -19.94 -5.43 -0.68
N ASP A 65 -21.13 -5.47 -0.07
CA ASP A 65 -21.62 -6.62 0.68
C ASP A 65 -21.68 -7.89 -0.19
N GLU A 66 -22.00 -7.74 -1.47
CA GLU A 66 -21.98 -8.83 -2.44
C GLU A 66 -20.58 -9.44 -2.66
N LEU A 67 -19.51 -8.68 -2.39
CA LEU A 67 -18.12 -9.14 -2.53
C LEU A 67 -17.62 -9.92 -1.31
N GLU A 68 -18.44 -10.08 -0.27
CA GLU A 68 -18.16 -10.99 0.83
C GLU A 68 -18.57 -12.43 0.51
N ASN A 69 -19.39 -12.60 -0.53
CA ASN A 69 -19.84 -13.91 -0.99
C ASN A 69 -18.73 -14.66 -1.75
N GLY A 70 -18.79 -15.99 -1.69
CA GLY A 70 -17.89 -16.87 -2.42
C GLY A 70 -16.69 -17.38 -1.61
N PRO A 71 -15.87 -18.26 -2.20
CA PRO A 71 -14.81 -18.97 -1.47
C PRO A 71 -13.49 -18.21 -1.37
N TRP A 72 -13.29 -17.15 -2.17
CA TRP A 72 -12.04 -16.39 -2.14
C TRP A 72 -12.03 -15.42 -0.96
N PRO A 73 -10.91 -15.26 -0.23
CA PRO A 73 -10.83 -14.32 0.89
C PRO A 73 -11.21 -12.90 0.47
N SER A 74 -12.32 -12.40 1.02
CA SER A 74 -12.84 -11.08 0.67
C SER A 74 -12.03 -9.97 1.32
N PHE A 75 -11.58 -9.02 0.51
CA PHE A 75 -10.97 -7.80 1.03
C PHE A 75 -12.00 -6.92 1.76
N VAL A 76 -13.28 -6.97 1.37
CA VAL A 76 -14.36 -6.22 2.04
C VAL A 76 -14.54 -6.72 3.46
N SER A 77 -14.61 -8.04 3.67
CA SER A 77 -14.67 -8.62 5.02
C SER A 77 -13.46 -8.23 5.88
N GLY A 78 -12.27 -8.13 5.27
CA GLY A 78 -11.07 -7.65 5.95
C GLY A 78 -11.18 -6.20 6.43
N ILE A 79 -11.66 -5.29 5.57
CA ILE A 79 -11.85 -3.87 5.92
C ILE A 79 -13.00 -3.71 6.94
N LYS A 80 -14.10 -4.46 6.79
CA LYS A 80 -15.20 -4.46 7.77
C LYS A 80 -14.75 -4.97 9.13
N ARG A 81 -13.89 -5.97 9.20
CA ARG A 81 -13.28 -6.42 10.46
C ARG A 81 -12.47 -5.31 11.12
N LEU A 82 -11.69 -4.55 10.34
CA LEU A 82 -10.99 -3.37 10.87
C LEU A 82 -11.95 -2.27 11.33
N ARG A 83 -13.08 -2.08 10.65
CA ARG A 83 -14.12 -1.12 11.05
C ARG A 83 -14.82 -1.54 12.35
N ASP A 84 -15.13 -2.82 12.49
CA ASP A 84 -16.08 -3.32 13.48
C ASP A 84 -15.42 -3.88 14.75
N GLU A 85 -14.20 -4.40 14.64
CA GLU A 85 -13.54 -5.15 15.74
C GLU A 85 -12.23 -4.52 16.21
N HIS A 86 -11.68 -3.52 15.50
CA HIS A 86 -10.39 -2.97 15.89
C HIS A 86 -10.50 -2.12 17.17
N SER A 87 -9.49 -2.21 18.02
CA SER A 87 -9.50 -1.59 19.36
C SER A 87 -9.39 -0.06 19.33
N GLN A 88 -8.82 0.49 18.26
CA GLN A 88 -8.65 1.93 18.07
C GLN A 88 -9.78 2.53 17.23
N GLU A 89 -10.50 3.49 17.80
CA GLU A 89 -11.61 4.19 17.14
C GLU A 89 -11.20 4.93 15.87
N ARG A 90 -9.98 5.49 15.83
CA ARG A 90 -9.41 6.13 14.64
C ARG A 90 -9.33 5.17 13.45
N VAL A 91 -8.91 3.92 13.69
CA VAL A 91 -8.85 2.90 12.63
C VAL A 91 -10.26 2.51 12.18
N ASN A 92 -11.19 2.40 13.13
CA ASN A 92 -12.59 2.10 12.84
C ASN A 92 -13.22 3.16 11.94
N GLY A 93 -13.06 4.44 12.27
CA GLY A 93 -13.58 5.58 11.51
C GLY A 93 -13.00 5.65 10.10
N VAL A 94 -11.68 5.55 9.96
CA VAL A 94 -11.01 5.51 8.65
C VAL A 94 -11.51 4.35 7.78
N ALA A 95 -11.69 3.16 8.37
CA ALA A 95 -12.21 2.00 7.65
C ALA A 95 -13.69 2.16 7.25
N ASN A 96 -14.52 2.77 8.11
CA ASN A 96 -15.91 3.11 7.80
C ASN A 96 -15.99 4.04 6.59
N ASP A 97 -15.27 5.15 6.65
CA ASP A 97 -15.28 6.18 5.61
C ASP A 97 -14.69 5.69 4.29
N LEU A 98 -13.63 4.86 4.36
CA LEU A 98 -13.09 4.20 3.18
C LEU A 98 -14.12 3.30 2.50
N LEU A 99 -14.88 2.51 3.28
CA LEU A 99 -15.94 1.65 2.76
C LEU A 99 -17.06 2.47 2.13
N GLY A 100 -17.49 3.57 2.78
CA GLY A 100 -18.49 4.48 2.22
C GLY A 100 -18.04 5.11 0.89
N GLN A 101 -16.80 5.62 0.84
CA GLN A 101 -16.25 6.18 -0.40
C GLN A 101 -16.08 5.12 -1.49
N LEU A 102 -15.70 3.89 -1.12
CA LEU A 102 -15.55 2.80 -2.06
C LEU A 102 -16.91 2.38 -2.63
N GLU A 103 -17.95 2.28 -1.80
CA GLU A 103 -19.33 2.06 -2.25
C GLU A 103 -19.77 3.15 -3.23
N HIS A 104 -19.54 4.42 -2.87
CA HIS A 104 -19.84 5.54 -3.76
C HIS A 104 -19.09 5.45 -5.11
N SER A 105 -17.86 4.93 -5.08
CA SER A 105 -17.09 4.65 -6.29
C SER A 105 -17.69 3.51 -7.12
N TYR A 106 -18.29 2.49 -6.50
CA TYR A 106 -19.00 1.39 -7.17
C TYR A 106 -20.29 1.88 -7.83
N GLU A 107 -21.07 2.70 -7.13
CA GLU A 107 -22.32 3.28 -7.64
C GLU A 107 -22.08 4.15 -8.88
N THR A 108 -21.07 5.02 -8.80
CA THR A 108 -20.78 6.03 -9.83
C THR A 108 -19.76 5.58 -10.88
N ARG A 109 -19.06 4.47 -10.64
CA ARG A 109 -18.01 3.91 -11.51
C ARG A 109 -16.86 4.88 -11.76
N LYS A 110 -16.51 5.67 -10.75
CA LYS A 110 -15.40 6.65 -10.78
C LYS A 110 -14.54 6.50 -9.52
N GLY A 111 -13.22 6.69 -9.66
CA GLY A 111 -12.33 6.86 -8.51
C GLY A 111 -12.30 8.31 -8.02
N TYR A 112 -12.51 8.53 -6.72
CA TYR A 112 -12.53 9.87 -6.08
C TYR A 112 -11.25 10.19 -5.32
N TRP A 113 -10.11 10.07 -6.00
CA TRP A 113 -8.81 10.34 -5.40
C TRP A 113 -8.03 11.33 -6.24
N LYS A 114 -7.58 12.43 -5.62
CA LYS A 114 -6.61 13.35 -6.22
C LYS A 114 -5.21 13.08 -5.69
N GLY A 115 -4.22 13.32 -6.54
CA GLY A 115 -2.81 13.34 -6.13
C GLY A 115 -2.47 14.59 -5.32
N GLY A 116 -1.24 14.64 -4.81
CA GLY A 116 -0.68 15.82 -4.17
C GLY A 116 0.81 15.63 -3.92
N THR A 117 1.35 16.34 -2.94
CA THR A 117 2.78 16.28 -2.57
C THR A 117 2.90 16.19 -1.06
N VAL A 118 3.43 15.07 -0.58
CA VAL A 118 3.78 14.80 0.82
C VAL A 118 5.04 13.95 0.81
N SER A 119 5.97 14.25 1.70
CA SER A 119 7.22 13.52 1.90
C SER A 119 7.66 13.65 3.35
N VAL A 120 8.76 12.97 3.71
CA VAL A 120 9.45 13.11 5.00
C VAL A 120 10.70 13.97 4.85
N TYR A 121 11.19 14.52 5.96
CA TYR A 121 12.41 15.31 5.95
C TYR A 121 13.60 14.52 5.40
N GLY A 122 14.36 15.16 4.51
CA GLY A 122 15.54 14.59 3.89
C GLY A 122 15.29 13.77 2.61
N TYR A 123 14.05 13.33 2.36
CA TYR A 123 13.68 12.53 1.18
C TYR A 123 12.71 13.28 0.26
N GLY A 124 12.86 13.04 -1.05
CA GLY A 124 11.95 13.55 -2.09
C GLY A 124 10.99 12.50 -2.65
N GLY A 125 11.01 11.27 -2.10
CA GLY A 125 10.20 10.15 -2.56
C GLY A 125 9.83 9.17 -1.43
N GLY A 126 9.09 8.13 -1.79
CA GLY A 126 8.66 7.04 -0.89
C GLY A 126 7.22 7.10 -0.42
N ILE A 127 6.57 8.27 -0.52
CA ILE A 127 5.16 8.46 -0.18
C ILE A 127 4.34 8.70 -1.45
N ILE A 128 3.20 8.01 -1.57
CA ILE A 128 2.18 8.28 -2.59
C ILE A 128 1.03 9.00 -1.91
N PRO A 129 0.98 10.34 -1.97
CA PRO A 129 -0.11 11.10 -1.39
C PRO A 129 -1.40 10.91 -2.20
N ARG A 130 -2.48 10.73 -1.45
CA ARG A 130 -3.85 10.66 -1.94
C ARG A 130 -4.75 11.45 -1.02
N PHE A 131 -5.58 12.30 -1.62
CA PHE A 131 -6.61 13.07 -0.95
C PHE A 131 -7.95 12.71 -1.58
N SER A 132 -9.00 12.58 -0.77
CA SER A 132 -10.33 12.29 -1.28
C SER A 132 -10.91 13.52 -2.00
N GLU A 133 -11.52 13.31 -3.16
CA GLU A 133 -12.33 14.35 -3.83
C GLU A 133 -13.69 14.55 -3.14
N VAL A 134 -14.13 13.58 -2.33
CA VAL A 134 -15.39 13.58 -1.57
C VAL A 134 -15.14 13.59 -0.06
N GLY A 135 -13.99 14.14 0.37
CA GLY A 135 -13.58 14.14 1.78
C GLY A 135 -14.49 14.91 2.75
N GLN A 136 -15.45 15.71 2.25
CA GLN A 136 -16.50 16.31 3.08
C GLN A 136 -17.54 15.26 3.53
N GLN A 137 -17.79 14.24 2.70
CA GLN A 137 -18.70 13.14 3.02
C GLN A 137 -18.00 12.03 3.83
N PHE A 138 -16.68 11.91 3.66
CA PHE A 138 -15.84 10.88 4.27
C PHE A 138 -14.62 11.52 4.96
N PRO A 139 -14.83 12.31 6.03
CA PRO A 139 -13.80 13.12 6.68
C PRO A 139 -12.62 12.34 7.27
N ASP A 140 -12.82 11.12 7.78
CA ASP A 140 -11.76 10.33 8.41
C ASP A 140 -10.79 9.77 7.36
N SER A 141 -11.28 9.49 6.15
CA SER A 141 -10.46 9.03 5.02
C SER A 141 -10.04 10.15 4.05
N LYS A 142 -10.23 11.43 4.42
CA LYS A 142 -9.95 12.58 3.54
C LYS A 142 -8.50 12.64 3.07
N GLU A 143 -7.57 12.17 3.90
CA GLU A 143 -6.16 11.96 3.61
C GLU A 143 -5.84 10.47 3.72
N PHE A 144 -5.30 9.90 2.65
CA PHE A 144 -5.13 8.45 2.55
C PHE A 144 -3.80 8.06 1.92
N HIS A 145 -2.72 8.59 2.49
CA HIS A 145 -1.39 8.48 1.90
C HIS A 145 -0.81 7.06 2.06
N THR A 146 -0.14 6.57 1.02
CA THR A 146 0.53 5.27 1.07
C THR A 146 2.02 5.45 1.27
N LEU A 147 2.56 4.87 2.34
CA LEU A 147 3.99 4.85 2.62
C LEU A 147 4.57 3.53 2.10
N ARG A 148 5.54 3.64 1.19
CA ARG A 148 6.22 2.47 0.62
C ARG A 148 7.47 2.21 1.46
N VAL A 149 7.55 1.04 2.06
CA VAL A 149 8.68 0.60 2.89
C VAL A 149 9.43 -0.51 2.17
N GLN A 150 10.76 -0.45 2.19
CA GLN A 150 11.60 -1.45 1.52
C GLN A 150 11.50 -2.80 2.25
N PRO A 151 11.29 -3.92 1.52
CA PRO A 151 11.32 -5.24 2.12
C PRO A 151 12.77 -5.73 2.30
N PRO A 152 13.02 -6.72 3.17
CA PRO A 152 14.20 -7.56 3.07
C PRO A 152 14.28 -8.28 1.72
N ALA A 153 15.50 -8.49 1.23
CA ALA A 153 15.74 -9.22 -0.01
C ALA A 153 15.13 -10.63 0.05
N GLY A 154 14.32 -10.97 -0.96
CA GLY A 154 13.62 -12.25 -1.04
C GLY A 154 12.38 -12.36 -0.14
N ASN A 155 11.95 -11.27 0.50
CA ASN A 155 10.74 -11.22 1.34
C ASN A 155 10.71 -12.24 2.48
N HIS A 156 11.85 -12.47 3.13
CA HIS A 156 11.95 -13.32 4.33
C HIS A 156 11.75 -12.50 5.60
N TYR A 157 10.80 -12.90 6.45
CA TYR A 157 10.44 -12.20 7.68
C TYR A 157 10.39 -13.13 8.88
N THR A 158 10.67 -12.59 10.06
CA THR A 158 10.29 -13.23 11.34
C THR A 158 8.90 -12.74 11.74
N THR A 159 8.19 -13.51 12.56
CA THR A 159 6.89 -13.05 13.07
C THR A 159 7.02 -11.84 13.97
N ASP A 160 8.16 -11.68 14.65
CA ASP A 160 8.37 -10.58 15.60
C ASP A 160 8.47 -9.24 14.87
N ILE A 161 9.20 -9.18 13.76
CA ILE A 161 9.31 -7.94 12.98
C ILE A 161 8.00 -7.58 12.28
N LEU A 162 7.22 -8.58 11.86
CA LEU A 162 5.89 -8.34 11.28
C LEU A 162 4.91 -7.78 12.31
N ARG A 163 4.95 -8.26 13.56
CA ARG A 163 4.15 -7.69 14.65
C ARG A 163 4.59 -6.28 14.97
N GLN A 164 5.90 -6.03 15.08
CA GLN A 164 6.43 -4.68 15.34
C GLN A 164 6.02 -3.67 14.25
N LEU A 165 6.07 -4.07 12.98
CA LEU A 165 5.60 -3.25 11.86
C LEU A 165 4.09 -3.00 11.91
N ALA A 166 3.29 -4.01 12.28
CA ALA A 166 1.85 -3.87 12.44
C ALA A 166 1.51 -2.93 13.61
N ASP A 167 2.15 -3.10 14.77
CA ASP A 167 1.96 -2.25 15.95
C ASP A 167 2.31 -0.79 15.64
N SER A 168 3.41 -0.56 14.91
CA SER A 168 3.80 0.79 14.47
C SER A 168 2.78 1.37 13.50
N TRP A 169 2.28 0.56 12.55
CA TRP A 169 1.31 1.03 11.58
C TRP A 169 -0.06 1.31 12.20
N GLU A 170 -0.51 0.51 13.16
CA GLU A 170 -1.75 0.75 13.87
C GLU A 170 -1.70 2.03 14.71
N LYS A 171 -0.54 2.50 15.15
CA LYS A 171 -0.41 3.81 15.83
C LYS A 171 -0.63 4.98 14.87
N TRP A 172 -0.06 4.92 13.67
CA TRP A 172 0.07 6.08 12.79
C TRP A 172 -0.84 6.07 11.56
N GLY A 173 -1.28 4.89 11.13
CA GLY A 173 -2.03 4.67 9.88
C GLY A 173 -3.35 3.93 10.08
N SER A 174 -3.96 3.52 8.97
CA SER A 174 -5.31 2.96 8.94
C SER A 174 -5.41 1.49 9.36
N GLY A 175 -4.28 0.83 9.66
CA GLY A 175 -4.23 -0.63 9.83
C GLY A 175 -4.23 -1.41 8.50
N LEU A 176 -4.50 -0.77 7.35
CA LEU A 176 -4.47 -1.43 6.05
C LEU A 176 -3.05 -1.55 5.50
N VAL A 177 -2.69 -2.76 5.08
CA VAL A 177 -1.38 -3.04 4.50
C VAL A 177 -1.53 -3.92 3.26
N THR A 178 -0.74 -3.65 2.23
CA THR A 178 -0.52 -4.61 1.13
C THR A 178 0.87 -5.20 1.22
N PHE A 179 0.90 -6.52 1.37
CA PHE A 179 2.08 -7.37 1.35
C PHE A 179 2.05 -8.24 0.08
N HIS A 180 2.65 -7.83 -1.04
CA HIS A 180 3.50 -6.66 -1.28
C HIS A 180 3.01 -5.86 -2.49
N GLY A 181 3.48 -4.63 -2.61
CA GLY A 181 3.35 -3.85 -3.83
C GLY A 181 4.09 -4.52 -4.99
N GLN A 182 3.63 -4.25 -6.21
CA GLN A 182 4.15 -4.86 -7.44
C GLN A 182 5.66 -4.78 -7.63
N THR A 183 6.27 -3.67 -7.24
CA THR A 183 7.73 -3.47 -7.30
C THR A 183 8.46 -4.27 -6.22
N GLY A 184 7.83 -4.49 -5.06
CA GLY A 184 8.41 -5.24 -3.93
C GLY A 184 8.11 -4.61 -2.56
N ASN A 185 7.79 -3.31 -2.50
CA ASN A 185 7.54 -2.60 -1.24
C ASN A 185 6.47 -3.24 -0.37
N ILE A 186 6.64 -3.16 0.94
CA ILE A 186 5.53 -3.24 1.88
C ILE A 186 4.78 -1.90 1.73
N MET A 187 3.47 -1.95 1.49
CA MET A 187 2.68 -0.74 1.32
C MET A 187 1.77 -0.55 2.52
N PHE A 188 2.09 0.44 3.33
CA PHE A 188 1.26 0.88 4.45
C PHE A 188 0.28 1.93 3.94
N ILE A 189 -1.01 1.61 3.88
CA ILE A 189 -1.99 2.33 3.07
C ILE A 189 -2.94 3.14 3.95
N GLY A 190 -2.90 4.46 3.85
CA GLY A 190 -3.85 5.33 4.56
C GLY A 190 -3.24 5.91 5.83
N SER A 191 -2.54 7.03 5.67
CA SER A 191 -2.09 7.90 6.74
C SER A 191 -2.43 9.35 6.39
N THR A 192 -2.52 10.19 7.42
CA THR A 192 -2.55 11.65 7.26
C THR A 192 -1.16 12.19 6.97
N THR A 193 -1.08 13.41 6.45
CA THR A 193 0.17 14.15 6.22
C THR A 193 1.00 14.23 7.50
N GLU A 194 0.37 14.61 8.62
CA GLU A 194 1.01 14.76 9.93
C GLU A 194 1.67 13.46 10.41
N ASN A 195 0.99 12.32 10.26
CA ASN A 195 1.48 11.05 10.77
C ASN A 195 2.57 10.42 9.90
N THR A 196 2.78 10.91 8.67
CA THR A 196 3.76 10.31 7.75
C THR A 196 5.19 10.36 8.29
N GLN A 197 5.58 11.47 8.91
CA GLN A 197 6.90 11.62 9.53
C GLN A 197 7.04 10.73 10.75
N ASN A 198 6.04 10.70 11.64
CA ASN A 198 6.07 9.89 12.87
C ASN A 198 6.21 8.39 12.57
N PHE A 199 5.45 7.89 11.60
CA PHE A 199 5.59 6.50 11.17
C PHE A 199 6.99 6.22 10.60
N PHE A 200 7.50 7.11 9.77
CA PHE A 200 8.84 6.94 9.20
C PHE A 200 9.92 6.92 10.28
N ASP A 201 9.90 7.86 11.23
CA ASP A 201 10.87 7.92 12.31
C ASP A 201 10.84 6.63 13.15
N GLU A 202 9.65 6.14 13.52
CA GLU A 202 9.52 4.90 14.30
C GLU A 202 10.06 3.68 13.57
N ILE A 203 9.74 3.51 12.27
CA ILE A 203 10.26 2.35 11.53
C ILE A 203 11.76 2.46 11.23
N ASN A 204 12.28 3.69 11.11
CA ASN A 204 13.69 3.94 10.87
C ASN A 204 14.54 3.61 12.09
N ASP A 205 14.04 3.89 13.29
CA ASP A 205 14.71 3.56 14.55
C ASP A 205 15.04 2.06 14.69
N TYR A 206 14.22 1.18 14.11
CA TYR A 206 14.49 -0.27 14.10
C TYR A 206 14.96 -0.81 12.74
N GLY A 207 15.40 0.07 11.84
CA GLY A 207 16.21 -0.28 10.66
C GLY A 207 15.45 -0.50 9.36
N PHE A 208 14.17 -0.12 9.28
CA PHE A 208 13.44 -0.05 8.01
C PHE A 208 13.58 1.33 7.38
N ASP A 209 13.45 1.38 6.06
CA ASP A 209 13.56 2.63 5.33
C ASP A 209 12.47 2.73 4.26
N LEU A 210 12.16 3.95 3.83
CA LEU A 210 11.23 4.17 2.73
C LEU A 210 11.82 3.66 1.42
N GLY A 211 10.95 3.16 0.55
CA GLY A 211 11.28 2.76 -0.80
C GLY A 211 11.19 3.92 -1.80
N GLY A 212 11.47 3.63 -3.06
CA GLY A 212 11.46 4.66 -4.11
C GLY A 212 10.05 4.99 -4.63
N ALA A 213 9.74 6.27 -4.75
CA ALA A 213 8.61 6.79 -5.51
C ALA A 213 8.98 8.08 -6.25
N GLY A 214 8.46 8.25 -7.48
CA GLY A 214 8.81 9.38 -8.34
C GLY A 214 9.86 9.02 -9.42
N PRO A 215 10.54 10.04 -9.99
CA PRO A 215 11.60 9.88 -10.98
C PRO A 215 12.94 9.56 -10.28
N CYS A 216 12.98 8.39 -9.65
CA CYS A 216 14.09 7.90 -8.84
C CYS A 216 14.36 6.43 -9.14
N VAL A 217 15.44 5.89 -8.58
CA VAL A 217 15.61 4.44 -8.48
C VAL A 217 14.50 3.91 -7.58
N ARG A 218 13.73 2.95 -8.09
CA ARG A 218 12.69 2.29 -7.32
C ARG A 218 13.30 1.17 -6.48
N THR A 219 12.57 0.76 -5.45
CA THR A 219 12.88 -0.43 -4.66
C THR A 219 13.20 -1.61 -5.58
N ALA A 220 14.32 -2.29 -5.34
CA ALA A 220 14.67 -3.48 -6.09
C ALA A 220 13.93 -4.71 -5.53
N GLN A 221 13.93 -5.79 -6.30
CA GLN A 221 13.45 -7.07 -5.79
C GLN A 221 14.16 -8.23 -6.50
N SER A 222 14.29 -9.34 -5.78
CA SER A 222 14.85 -10.59 -6.29
C SER A 222 13.84 -11.73 -6.17
N CYS A 223 13.98 -12.77 -7.00
CA CYS A 223 13.29 -14.04 -6.73
C CYS A 223 13.80 -14.68 -5.42
N VAL A 224 13.14 -15.76 -4.96
CA VAL A 224 13.55 -16.50 -3.75
C VAL A 224 14.98 -17.05 -3.85
N GLY A 225 15.41 -17.36 -5.08
CA GLY A 225 16.81 -17.61 -5.41
C GLY A 225 17.50 -18.68 -4.58
N ALA A 226 18.80 -18.48 -4.34
CA ALA A 226 19.67 -19.41 -3.62
C ALA A 226 19.22 -19.73 -2.18
N SER A 227 18.24 -19.00 -1.62
CA SER A 227 17.68 -19.33 -0.31
C SER A 227 16.85 -20.62 -0.31
N ARG A 228 16.20 -20.97 -1.44
CA ARG A 228 15.32 -22.14 -1.51
C ARG A 228 15.10 -22.70 -2.93
N CYS A 229 15.91 -22.33 -3.91
CA CYS A 229 15.81 -22.82 -5.27
C CYS A 229 17.15 -23.40 -5.73
N GLU A 230 17.13 -24.68 -6.09
CA GLU A 230 18.26 -25.44 -6.63
C GLU A 230 18.66 -25.03 -8.04
N GLN A 231 17.82 -24.25 -8.74
CA GLN A 231 18.07 -23.75 -10.09
C GLN A 231 18.73 -22.38 -10.11
N SER A 232 18.98 -21.79 -8.93
CA SER A 232 19.63 -20.50 -8.80
C SER A 232 21.07 -20.55 -9.32
N CYS A 233 21.40 -19.67 -10.26
CA CYS A 233 22.75 -19.57 -10.83
C CYS A 233 23.61 -18.46 -10.19
N THR A 234 23.04 -17.66 -9.30
CA THR A 234 23.72 -16.51 -8.66
C THR A 234 23.27 -16.36 -7.20
N ASN A 235 23.84 -15.42 -6.46
CA ASN A 235 23.26 -15.02 -5.17
C ASN A 235 22.42 -13.76 -5.36
N GLU A 236 21.14 -13.95 -5.69
CA GLU A 236 20.19 -12.89 -6.05
C GLU A 236 20.00 -11.91 -4.90
N HIS A 237 19.95 -12.42 -3.67
CA HIS A 237 19.80 -11.60 -2.47
C HIS A 237 21.01 -10.68 -2.25
N ARG A 238 22.22 -11.18 -2.49
CA ARG A 238 23.44 -10.37 -2.41
C ARG A 238 23.46 -9.29 -3.50
N ILE A 239 23.14 -9.65 -4.75
CA ILE A 239 23.08 -8.70 -5.87
C ILE A 239 22.03 -7.62 -5.57
N HIS A 240 20.83 -8.01 -5.18
CA HIS A 240 19.75 -7.11 -4.78
C HIS A 240 20.25 -6.12 -3.70
N ARG A 241 20.78 -6.61 -2.58
CA ARG A 241 21.25 -5.73 -1.49
C ARG A 241 22.38 -4.81 -1.92
N GLN A 242 23.31 -5.29 -2.75
CA GLN A 242 24.40 -4.47 -3.28
C GLN A 242 23.89 -3.33 -4.16
N LEU A 243 22.92 -3.60 -5.04
CA LEU A 243 22.31 -2.56 -5.87
C LEU A 243 21.60 -1.51 -5.00
N VAL A 244 20.69 -1.92 -4.12
CA VAL A 244 19.91 -0.97 -3.30
C VAL A 244 20.79 -0.11 -2.39
N ASN A 245 21.81 -0.71 -1.75
CA ASN A 245 22.70 0.03 -0.85
C ASN A 245 23.63 0.98 -1.60
N ASN A 246 24.03 0.67 -2.84
CA ASN A 246 24.88 1.55 -3.63
C ASN A 246 24.10 2.72 -4.24
N PHE A 247 22.81 2.54 -4.49
CA PHE A 247 21.92 3.54 -5.10
C PHE A 247 20.96 4.18 -4.08
N THR A 248 21.27 4.15 -2.78
CA THR A 248 20.37 4.65 -1.73
C THR A 248 20.01 6.13 -1.93
N ASP A 249 20.98 6.98 -2.29
CA ASP A 249 20.71 8.39 -2.58
C ASP A 249 19.71 8.55 -3.73
N ASP A 250 19.93 7.81 -4.83
CA ASP A 250 19.05 7.84 -6.00
C ASP A 250 17.67 7.21 -5.75
N VAL A 251 17.48 6.42 -4.68
CA VAL A 251 16.17 5.90 -4.26
C VAL A 251 15.35 6.99 -3.58
N HIS A 252 15.98 7.74 -2.68
CA HIS A 252 15.31 8.69 -1.79
C HIS A 252 15.26 10.11 -2.31
N ARG A 253 16.20 10.52 -3.16
CA ARG A 253 16.33 11.88 -3.70
C ARG A 253 16.20 11.84 -5.22
N PRO A 254 14.96 12.03 -5.76
CA PRO A 254 14.72 11.91 -7.18
C PRO A 254 15.59 12.88 -8.00
N ALA A 255 16.61 12.34 -8.66
CA ALA A 255 17.55 13.07 -9.51
C ALA A 255 17.53 12.59 -10.98
N LEU A 256 16.77 11.53 -11.27
CA LEU A 256 16.74 10.92 -12.60
C LEU A 256 15.71 11.60 -13.51
N PRO A 257 15.88 11.52 -14.85
CA PRO A 257 14.86 12.01 -15.79
C PRO A 257 13.51 11.30 -15.64
N TYR A 258 13.54 10.02 -15.26
CA TYR A 258 12.34 9.23 -15.00
C TYR A 258 12.65 8.06 -14.05
N LYS A 259 11.66 7.20 -13.79
CA LYS A 259 11.82 6.04 -12.90
C LYS A 259 12.80 5.02 -13.47
N PHE A 260 13.61 4.42 -12.60
CA PHE A 260 14.51 3.32 -12.93
C PHE A 260 14.32 2.16 -11.96
N LYS A 261 14.34 0.91 -12.42
CA LYS A 261 14.07 -0.28 -11.60
C LYS A 261 15.14 -1.34 -11.81
N PHE A 262 15.59 -1.91 -10.69
CA PHE A 262 16.35 -3.16 -10.68
C PHE A 262 15.43 -4.32 -10.32
N LYS A 263 15.54 -5.43 -11.04
CA LYS A 263 15.01 -6.73 -10.59
C LYS A 263 16.01 -7.82 -10.90
N VAL A 264 16.10 -8.81 -10.02
CA VAL A 264 17.10 -9.87 -10.13
C VAL A 264 16.43 -11.23 -10.20
N SER A 265 16.67 -11.96 -11.30
CA SER A 265 16.24 -13.35 -11.47
C SER A 265 17.46 -14.25 -11.60
N GLY A 266 17.49 -15.31 -10.77
CA GLY A 266 18.61 -16.23 -10.69
C GLY A 266 18.82 -17.14 -11.88
N CYS A 267 17.78 -17.36 -12.68
CA CYS A 267 17.80 -18.23 -13.86
C CYS A 267 16.76 -17.76 -14.89
N PRO A 268 16.79 -18.31 -16.12
CA PRO A 268 15.88 -17.90 -17.21
C PRO A 268 14.38 -18.16 -16.99
N ASN A 269 13.98 -18.88 -15.94
CA ASN A 269 12.55 -19.00 -15.57
C ASN A 269 11.94 -17.67 -15.10
N ASP A 270 12.79 -16.70 -14.76
CA ASP A 270 12.42 -15.32 -14.43
C ASP A 270 11.26 -15.19 -13.44
N CYS A 271 11.36 -15.85 -12.28
CA CYS A 271 10.30 -15.80 -11.26
C CYS A 271 10.04 -14.39 -10.70
N MET A 272 10.96 -13.44 -10.88
CA MET A 272 10.76 -12.03 -10.48
C MET A 272 10.07 -11.20 -11.58
N ASN A 273 9.96 -11.78 -12.78
CA ASN A 273 9.60 -11.10 -14.01
C ASN A 273 10.43 -9.81 -14.15
N SER A 274 11.76 -9.97 -14.17
CA SER A 274 12.73 -8.88 -14.29
C SER A 274 12.73 -8.32 -15.71
N ILE A 275 12.66 -9.16 -16.73
CA ILE A 275 12.77 -8.72 -18.13
C ILE A 275 11.62 -7.80 -18.56
N GLU A 276 10.40 -7.98 -18.04
CA GLU A 276 9.25 -7.15 -18.43
C GLU A 276 9.02 -5.96 -17.49
N ARG A 277 9.56 -6.00 -16.26
CA ARG A 277 9.15 -5.07 -15.19
C ARG A 277 10.29 -4.30 -14.54
N ALA A 278 11.51 -4.42 -15.07
CA ALA A 278 12.67 -3.64 -14.67
C ALA A 278 13.37 -3.01 -15.87
N ASP A 279 14.03 -1.88 -15.62
CA ASP A 279 14.86 -1.19 -16.61
C ASP A 279 16.24 -1.85 -16.71
N MET A 280 16.70 -2.50 -15.62
CA MET A 280 17.84 -3.39 -15.58
C MET A 280 17.47 -4.72 -14.91
N ALA A 281 17.61 -5.81 -15.66
CA ALA A 281 17.18 -7.16 -15.33
C ALA A 281 18.36 -8.12 -15.13
#